data_AF-A0A935Y089-F1
#
_entry.id   AF-A0A935Y089-F1
#
_cell.length_a   1.000
_cell.length_b   1.000
_cell.length_c   1.000
_cell.angle_alpha   90.00
_cell.angle_beta   90.00
_cell.angle_gamma   90.00
#
_symmetry.space_group_name_H-M   'P 1'
#
loop_
_entity.id
_entity.type
_entity.pdbx_description
1 polymer ?
#
loop_
_entity_poly.entity_id
_entity_poly.type
_entity_poly.pdbx_seq_one_letter_code
_entity_poly.pdbx_strand_id
1 'polypeptide(L)'
;MPKRKKAKADIKVLESIAHLCKTLRKPQDKLIKQLLDAISTAAKEYQLTKNKDWKELNLKEQLDQLKAQQQRVSGNPDEEEPGLLHETEYFYRQAQWLTCRFPDGVYTDVEGLCKVVSQAEIEAKDWSLSPGRYVGVDTATDDNFDYEERLNEIHIELEGLNEEAIALAKTISENFKELAI
;
A
#
# COMPACT_ATOMS: atom_id res chain seq x y z
N MET A 1 -24.33 3.95 -25.62
CA MET A 1 -25.30 3.90 -24.50
C MET A 1 -25.30 2.58 -23.71
N PRO A 2 -25.38 1.36 -24.30
CA PRO A 2 -25.52 0.12 -23.51
C PRO A 2 -24.27 -0.33 -22.71
N LYS A 3 -23.05 0.01 -23.17
CA LYS A 3 -21.80 -0.33 -22.46
C LYS A 3 -21.63 0.38 -21.10
N ARG A 4 -22.28 1.53 -20.89
CA ARG A 4 -22.09 2.40 -19.70
C ARG A 4 -22.86 1.91 -18.46
N LYS A 5 -24.08 1.41 -18.64
CA LYS A 5 -24.86 0.80 -17.55
C LYS A 5 -24.21 -0.48 -17.04
N LYS A 6 -23.53 -1.22 -17.92
CA LYS A 6 -22.78 -2.43 -17.58
C LYS A 6 -21.58 -2.10 -16.66
N ALA A 7 -20.79 -1.08 -17.01
CA ALA A 7 -19.64 -0.65 -16.20
C ALA A 7 -20.00 -0.27 -14.75
N LYS A 8 -21.09 0.46 -14.51
CA LYS A 8 -21.53 0.80 -13.13
C LYS A 8 -22.00 -0.42 -12.32
N ALA A 9 -22.63 -1.40 -12.97
CA ALA A 9 -23.04 -2.64 -12.32
C ALA A 9 -21.82 -3.52 -11.98
N ASP A 10 -20.84 -3.57 -12.88
CA ASP A 10 -19.59 -4.31 -12.70
C ASP A 10 -18.75 -3.75 -11.53
N ILE A 11 -18.72 -2.42 -11.34
CA ILE A 11 -18.00 -1.78 -10.22
C ILE A 11 -18.55 -2.16 -8.84
N LYS A 12 -19.86 -2.28 -8.67
CA LYS A 12 -20.46 -2.73 -7.39
C LYS A 12 -20.09 -4.17 -7.03
N VAL A 13 -19.95 -5.04 -8.04
CA VAL A 13 -19.48 -6.41 -7.83
C VAL A 13 -18.01 -6.39 -7.40
N LEU A 14 -17.19 -5.55 -8.05
CA LEU A 14 -15.78 -5.38 -7.71
C LEU A 14 -15.57 -4.81 -6.31
N GLU A 15 -16.47 -3.95 -5.82
CA GLU A 15 -16.42 -3.40 -4.46
C GLU A 15 -16.45 -4.50 -3.40
N SER A 16 -17.40 -5.44 -3.54
CA SER A 16 -17.53 -6.55 -2.61
C SER A 16 -16.29 -7.46 -2.65
N ILE A 17 -15.75 -7.71 -3.85
CA ILE A 17 -14.53 -8.52 -4.03
C ILE A 17 -13.32 -7.84 -3.40
N ALA A 18 -13.12 -6.54 -3.66
CA ALA A 18 -12.00 -5.78 -3.12
C ALA A 18 -12.04 -5.73 -1.59
N HIS A 19 -13.23 -5.55 -1.00
CA HIS A 19 -13.40 -5.59 0.45
C HIS A 19 -13.07 -6.96 1.03
N LEU A 20 -13.50 -8.05 0.38
CA LEU A 20 -13.15 -9.40 0.79
C LEU A 20 -11.63 -9.66 0.67
N CYS A 21 -10.98 -9.20 -0.39
CA CYS A 21 -9.52 -9.31 -0.55
C CYS A 21 -8.77 -8.56 0.56
N LYS A 22 -9.20 -7.32 0.87
CA LYS A 22 -8.63 -6.51 1.95
C LYS A 22 -8.76 -7.21 3.30
N THR A 23 -9.95 -7.72 3.61
CA THR A 23 -10.23 -8.37 4.90
C THR A 23 -9.55 -9.73 5.04
N LEU A 24 -9.36 -10.48 3.94
CA LEU A 24 -8.71 -11.79 3.95
C LEU A 24 -7.18 -11.73 4.06
N ARG A 25 -6.54 -10.66 3.54
CA ARG A 25 -5.08 -10.56 3.40
C ARG A 25 -4.31 -10.83 4.70
N LYS A 26 -4.52 -10.02 5.74
CA LYS A 26 -3.79 -10.15 7.02
C LYS A 26 -4.09 -11.49 7.73
N PRO A 27 -5.36 -11.95 7.87
CA PRO A 27 -5.67 -13.23 8.50
C PRO A 27 -5.05 -14.44 7.79
N GLN A 28 -5.10 -14.49 6.45
CA GLN A 28 -4.51 -15.59 5.68
C GLN A 28 -2.99 -15.62 5.85
N ASP A 29 -2.31 -14.47 5.73
CA ASP A 29 -0.85 -14.40 5.87
C ASP A 29 -0.41 -14.87 7.26
N LYS A 30 -1.11 -14.43 8.31
CA LYS A 30 -0.85 -14.85 9.68
C LYS A 30 -1.03 -16.36 9.86
N LEU A 31 -2.11 -16.94 9.35
CA LEU A 31 -2.37 -18.37 9.45
C LEU A 31 -1.28 -19.19 8.75
N ILE A 32 -0.88 -18.80 7.54
CA ILE A 32 0.17 -19.50 6.79
C ILE A 32 1.51 -19.39 7.51
N LYS A 33 1.89 -18.21 8.03
CA LYS A 33 3.12 -18.05 8.83
C LYS A 33 3.11 -18.98 10.06
N GLN A 34 2.01 -19.01 10.81
CA GLN A 34 1.88 -19.90 11.97
C GLN A 34 2.02 -21.38 11.61
N LEU A 35 1.42 -21.81 10.49
CA LEU A 35 1.56 -23.19 10.00
C LEU A 35 3.01 -23.50 9.60
N LEU A 36 3.67 -22.60 8.87
CA LEU A 36 5.06 -22.77 8.45
C LEU A 36 6.01 -22.82 9.65
N ASP A 37 5.78 -22.00 10.67
CA ASP A 37 6.57 -21.98 11.90
C ASP A 37 6.37 -23.26 12.72
N ALA A 38 5.13 -23.74 12.84
CA ALA A 38 4.83 -25.01 13.50
C ALA A 38 5.52 -26.19 12.80
N ILE A 39 5.44 -26.25 11.47
CA ILE A 39 6.10 -27.29 10.67
C ILE A 39 7.63 -27.18 10.79
N SER A 40 8.18 -25.97 10.73
CA SER A 40 9.62 -25.71 10.91
C SER A 40 10.12 -26.17 12.28
N THR A 41 9.33 -25.91 13.34
CA THR A 41 9.63 -26.34 14.71
C THR A 41 9.62 -27.85 14.82
N ALA A 42 8.55 -28.52 14.38
CA ALA A 42 8.45 -29.98 14.39
C ALA A 42 9.55 -30.65 13.53
N ALA A 43 9.86 -30.08 12.36
CA ALA A 43 10.91 -30.60 11.49
C ALA A 43 12.30 -30.57 12.15
N LYS A 44 12.57 -29.55 12.98
CA LYS A 44 13.81 -29.44 13.76
C LYS A 44 13.80 -30.40 14.96
N GLU A 45 12.75 -30.40 15.77
CA GLU A 45 12.64 -31.21 16.99
C GLU A 45 12.77 -32.71 16.70
N TYR A 46 12.08 -33.20 15.66
CA TYR A 46 12.06 -34.62 15.31
C TYR A 46 13.06 -34.99 14.21
N GLN A 47 13.93 -34.05 13.79
CA GLN A 47 14.89 -34.24 12.69
C GLN A 47 14.25 -34.82 11.42
N LEU A 48 13.01 -34.40 11.10
CA LEU A 48 12.19 -35.00 10.04
C LEU A 48 12.87 -34.93 8.66
N THR A 49 13.72 -33.93 8.44
CA THR A 49 14.52 -33.79 7.20
C THR A 49 15.46 -34.97 6.95
N LYS A 50 15.82 -35.74 7.98
CA LYS A 50 16.61 -36.98 7.87
C LYS A 50 15.74 -38.23 7.71
N ASN A 51 14.44 -38.15 7.98
CA ASN A 51 13.50 -39.25 7.84
C ASN A 51 13.31 -39.61 6.36
N LYS A 52 13.21 -40.91 6.06
CA LYS A 52 13.02 -41.43 4.70
C LYS A 52 11.64 -41.05 4.14
N ASP A 53 10.59 -41.17 4.94
CA ASP A 53 9.21 -40.88 4.54
C ASP A 53 9.04 -39.39 4.20
N TRP A 54 9.73 -38.50 4.93
CA TRP A 54 9.73 -37.07 4.67
C TRP A 54 10.28 -36.72 3.28
N LYS A 55 11.31 -37.46 2.85
CA LYS A 55 11.93 -37.29 1.52
C LYS A 55 11.07 -37.92 0.43
N GLU A 56 10.53 -39.11 0.67
CA GLU A 56 9.65 -39.80 -0.30
C GLU A 56 8.37 -39.01 -0.60
N LEU A 57 7.86 -38.27 0.39
CA LEU A 57 6.70 -37.39 0.23
C LEU A 57 7.03 -36.00 -0.36
N ASN A 58 8.30 -35.70 -0.66
CA ASN A 58 8.74 -34.41 -1.19
C ASN A 58 8.27 -33.18 -0.37
N LEU A 59 8.17 -33.33 0.96
CA LEU A 59 7.60 -32.29 1.83
C LEU A 59 8.36 -30.96 1.80
N LYS A 60 9.68 -30.99 1.55
CA LYS A 60 10.47 -29.76 1.40
C LYS A 60 9.98 -28.93 0.20
N GLU A 61 9.78 -29.57 -0.95
CA GLU A 61 9.33 -28.89 -2.16
C GLU A 61 7.92 -28.34 -2.00
N GLN A 62 7.02 -29.09 -1.36
CA GLN A 62 5.67 -28.61 -1.06
C GLN A 62 5.67 -27.39 -0.14
N LEU A 63 6.55 -27.34 0.86
CA LEU A 63 6.69 -26.19 1.75
C LEU A 63 7.25 -24.96 1.02
N ASP A 64 8.22 -25.15 0.13
CA ASP A 64 8.79 -24.07 -0.67
C ASP A 64 7.73 -23.52 -1.66
N GLN A 65 6.92 -24.41 -2.28
CA GLN A 65 5.79 -24.01 -3.11
C GLN A 65 4.73 -23.23 -2.31
N LEU A 66 4.39 -23.68 -1.09
CA LEU A 66 3.44 -22.99 -0.23
C LEU A 66 3.93 -21.58 0.14
N LYS A 67 5.22 -21.42 0.46
CA LYS A 67 5.83 -20.10 0.72
C LYS A 67 5.78 -19.19 -0.50
N ALA A 68 6.08 -19.71 -1.69
CA ALA A 68 6.00 -18.94 -2.92
C ALA A 68 4.55 -18.48 -3.21
N GLN A 69 3.56 -19.36 -3.00
CA GLN A 69 2.15 -19.01 -3.14
C GLN A 69 1.71 -17.97 -2.09
N GLN A 70 2.17 -18.09 -0.85
CA GLN A 70 1.92 -17.11 0.20
C GLN A 70 2.46 -15.73 -0.21
N GLN A 71 3.71 -15.65 -0.65
CA GLN A 71 4.33 -14.39 -1.08
C GLN A 71 3.56 -13.78 -2.24
N ARG A 72 3.18 -14.58 -3.23
CA ARG A 72 2.39 -14.12 -4.38
C ARG A 72 1.02 -13.57 -3.99
N VAL A 73 0.35 -14.15 -2.99
CA VAL A 73 -1.00 -13.75 -2.59
C VAL A 73 -0.97 -12.54 -1.66
N SER A 74 -0.10 -12.55 -0.64
CA SER A 74 -0.06 -11.51 0.39
C SER A 74 0.85 -10.35 0.02
N GLY A 75 2.03 -10.64 -0.55
CA GLY A 75 3.08 -9.68 -0.92
C GLY A 75 3.49 -8.71 0.19
N ASN A 76 4.53 -7.92 -0.05
CA ASN A 76 4.80 -6.74 0.77
C ASN A 76 4.18 -5.53 0.04
N PRO A 77 3.16 -4.84 0.60
CA PRO A 77 2.50 -3.75 -0.12
C PRO A 77 3.42 -2.58 -0.48
N ASP A 78 4.58 -2.47 0.19
CA ASP A 78 5.55 -1.40 -0.02
C ASP A 78 6.68 -1.80 -1.00
N GLU A 79 6.63 -3.02 -1.55
CA GLU A 79 7.57 -3.52 -2.55
C GLU A 79 6.97 -3.54 -3.97
N GLU A 80 7.83 -3.79 -4.96
CA GLU A 80 7.44 -3.84 -6.39
C GLU A 80 6.37 -4.91 -6.68
N GLU A 81 6.28 -5.95 -5.85
CA GLU A 81 5.25 -7.00 -5.92
C GLU A 81 4.34 -6.98 -4.66
N PRO A 82 3.28 -6.17 -4.65
CA PRO A 82 2.46 -5.95 -3.45
C PRO A 82 1.52 -7.12 -3.10
N GLY A 83 1.46 -8.15 -3.96
CA GLY A 83 0.64 -9.34 -3.80
C GLY A 83 -0.77 -9.18 -4.37
N LEU A 84 -1.32 -10.28 -4.88
CA LEU A 84 -2.59 -10.29 -5.63
C LEU A 84 -3.78 -9.72 -4.85
N LEU A 85 -3.83 -9.93 -3.52
CA LEU A 85 -4.92 -9.39 -2.70
C LEU A 85 -4.85 -7.87 -2.57
N HIS A 86 -3.64 -7.31 -2.49
CA HIS A 86 -3.45 -5.86 -2.47
C HIS A 86 -3.73 -5.26 -3.84
N GLU A 87 -3.22 -5.86 -4.93
CA GLU A 87 -3.47 -5.39 -6.30
C GLU A 87 -4.96 -5.27 -6.61
N THR A 88 -5.75 -6.25 -6.18
CA THR A 88 -7.21 -6.25 -6.37
C THR A 88 -7.85 -5.03 -5.70
N GLU A 89 -7.47 -4.74 -4.45
CA GLU A 89 -7.93 -3.53 -3.75
C GLU A 89 -7.47 -2.26 -4.46
N TYR A 90 -6.20 -2.20 -4.84
CA TYR A 90 -5.59 -1.06 -5.52
C TYR A 90 -6.34 -0.72 -6.80
N PHE A 91 -6.50 -1.67 -7.73
CA PHE A 91 -7.16 -1.42 -9.01
C PHE A 91 -8.64 -1.07 -8.83
N TYR A 92 -9.32 -1.68 -7.85
CA TYR A 92 -10.68 -1.27 -7.52
C TYR A 92 -10.73 0.19 -7.05
N ARG A 93 -9.85 0.60 -6.12
CA ARG A 93 -9.78 2.00 -5.65
C ARG A 93 -9.48 2.98 -6.78
N GLN A 94 -8.57 2.65 -7.68
CA GLN A 94 -8.26 3.48 -8.84
C GLN A 94 -9.45 3.60 -9.80
N ALA A 95 -10.14 2.48 -10.08
CA ALA A 95 -11.33 2.48 -10.91
C ALA A 95 -12.46 3.30 -10.27
N GLN A 96 -12.68 3.15 -8.96
CA GLN A 96 -13.66 3.92 -8.20
C GLN A 96 -13.32 5.42 -8.21
N TRP A 97 -12.06 5.78 -7.94
CA TRP A 97 -11.59 7.17 -7.97
C TRP A 97 -11.88 7.84 -9.32
N LEU A 98 -11.55 7.16 -10.42
CA LEU A 98 -11.75 7.68 -11.76
C LEU A 98 -13.25 7.81 -12.10
N THR A 99 -14.03 6.78 -11.79
CA THR A 99 -15.45 6.72 -12.20
C THR A 99 -16.37 7.59 -11.35
N CYS A 100 -16.01 7.87 -10.09
CA CYS A 100 -16.72 8.84 -9.26
C CYS A 100 -16.54 10.28 -9.78
N ARG A 101 -15.35 10.62 -10.29
CA ARG A 101 -15.01 11.96 -10.80
C ARG A 101 -15.39 12.18 -12.26
N PHE A 102 -15.33 11.12 -13.08
CA PHE A 102 -15.69 11.14 -14.50
C PHE A 102 -16.77 10.09 -14.80
N PRO A 103 -18.01 10.28 -14.34
CA PRO A 103 -19.07 9.26 -14.41
C PRO A 103 -19.47 8.87 -15.84
N ASP A 104 -19.24 9.76 -16.79
CA ASP A 104 -19.50 9.53 -18.22
C ASP A 104 -18.25 9.07 -19.01
N GLY A 105 -17.10 8.94 -18.34
CA GLY A 105 -15.83 8.59 -18.97
C GLY A 105 -15.33 9.63 -19.97
N VAL A 106 -15.81 10.86 -19.86
CA VAL A 106 -15.39 12.02 -20.65
C VAL A 106 -14.86 13.08 -19.70
N TYR A 107 -13.98 13.93 -20.21
CA TYR A 107 -13.48 15.06 -19.45
C TYR A 107 -14.62 15.97 -19.00
N THR A 108 -14.58 16.37 -17.73
CA THR A 108 -15.38 17.43 -17.15
C THR A 108 -14.49 18.17 -16.16
N ASP A 109 -14.77 19.46 -15.96
CA ASP A 109 -14.13 20.19 -14.88
C ASP A 109 -14.57 19.57 -13.54
N VAL A 110 -13.59 19.32 -12.66
CA VAL A 110 -13.77 18.73 -11.33
C VAL A 110 -13.06 19.65 -10.33
N GLU A 111 -13.84 20.22 -9.40
CA GLU A 111 -13.31 21.12 -8.37
C GLU A 111 -12.22 20.45 -7.55
N GLY A 112 -11.13 21.17 -7.30
CA GLY A 112 -9.94 20.66 -6.63
C GLY A 112 -9.06 19.69 -7.44
N LEU A 113 -9.47 19.29 -8.67
CA LEU A 113 -8.72 18.34 -9.50
C LEU A 113 -8.29 18.93 -10.86
N CYS A 114 -9.23 19.37 -11.69
CA CYS A 114 -8.91 19.86 -13.03
C CYS A 114 -9.97 20.84 -13.56
N LYS A 115 -9.53 21.78 -14.39
CA LYS A 115 -10.39 22.73 -15.09
C LYS A 115 -9.77 23.19 -16.40
N VAL A 116 -10.55 23.25 -17.47
CA VAL A 116 -10.15 23.93 -18.71
C VAL A 116 -10.39 25.42 -18.57
N VAL A 117 -9.38 26.23 -18.87
CA VAL A 117 -9.43 27.70 -18.76
C VAL A 117 -9.03 28.36 -20.06
N SER A 118 -9.70 29.47 -20.40
CA SER A 118 -9.35 30.27 -21.58
C SER A 118 -8.14 31.17 -21.35
N GLN A 119 -7.49 31.62 -22.42
CA GLN A 119 -6.40 32.60 -22.32
C GLN A 119 -6.86 33.92 -21.70
N ALA A 120 -8.10 34.34 -21.95
CA ALA A 120 -8.68 35.54 -21.35
C ALA A 120 -8.83 35.42 -19.82
N GLU A 121 -9.20 34.24 -19.31
CA GLU A 121 -9.23 33.98 -17.86
C GLU A 121 -7.82 33.95 -17.25
N ILE A 122 -6.83 33.49 -18.01
CA ILE A 122 -5.42 33.51 -17.57
C ILE A 122 -4.92 34.94 -17.48
N GLU A 123 -5.17 35.76 -18.51
CA GLU A 123 -4.83 37.18 -18.54
C GLU A 123 -5.48 37.95 -17.38
N ALA A 124 -6.77 37.70 -17.11
CA ALA A 124 -7.49 38.30 -15.99
C ALA A 124 -6.95 37.93 -14.59
N LYS A 125 -6.09 36.90 -14.50
CA LYS A 125 -5.41 36.47 -13.27
C LYS A 125 -3.90 36.70 -13.35
N ASP A 126 -3.49 37.78 -14.02
CA ASP A 126 -2.10 38.22 -14.13
C ASP A 126 -1.17 37.15 -14.75
N TRP A 127 -1.70 36.36 -15.68
CA TRP A 127 -0.97 35.26 -16.33
C TRP A 127 -0.45 34.16 -15.39
N SER A 128 -0.94 34.11 -14.15
CA SER A 128 -0.47 33.17 -13.13
C SER A 128 -1.03 31.76 -13.36
N LEU A 129 -0.19 30.79 -13.73
CA LEU A 129 -0.60 29.40 -13.99
C LEU A 129 -0.81 28.51 -12.75
N SER A 130 -0.84 29.09 -11.55
CA SER A 130 -1.09 28.35 -10.31
C SER A 130 -2.47 27.67 -10.32
N PRO A 131 -2.57 26.33 -10.26
CA PRO A 131 -3.85 25.61 -10.40
C PRO A 131 -4.92 26.06 -9.41
N GLY A 132 -4.53 26.33 -8.15
CA GLY A 132 -5.45 26.77 -7.10
C GLY A 132 -6.21 28.07 -7.42
N ARG A 133 -5.70 28.90 -8.35
CA ARG A 133 -6.44 30.09 -8.80
C ARG A 133 -7.65 29.75 -9.65
N TYR A 134 -7.69 28.58 -10.29
CA TYR A 134 -8.71 28.23 -11.28
C TYR A 134 -9.57 27.04 -10.87
N VAL A 135 -8.95 26.04 -10.24
CA VAL A 135 -9.52 24.70 -10.02
C VAL A 135 -10.36 24.62 -8.75
N GLY A 136 -10.19 25.56 -7.80
CA GLY A 136 -10.87 25.50 -6.50
C GLY A 136 -10.27 24.45 -5.57
N VAL A 137 -11.01 24.06 -4.53
CA VAL A 137 -10.59 23.07 -3.52
C VAL A 137 -11.72 22.06 -3.33
N ASP A 138 -11.41 20.77 -3.43
CA ASP A 138 -12.37 19.70 -3.14
C ASP A 138 -12.65 19.71 -1.63
N THR A 139 -13.92 19.84 -1.24
CA THR A 139 -14.33 19.80 0.18
C THR A 139 -14.66 18.40 0.66
N ALA A 140 -14.54 17.38 -0.19
CA ALA A 140 -14.77 16.00 0.21
C ALA A 140 -13.60 15.50 1.08
N THR A 141 -13.90 15.15 2.32
CA THR A 141 -12.97 14.46 3.22
C THR A 141 -12.66 13.07 2.65
N ASP A 142 -11.38 12.68 2.57
CA ASP A 142 -11.01 11.30 2.29
C ASP A 142 -11.28 10.45 3.55
N ASP A 143 -12.50 9.92 3.67
CA ASP A 143 -12.96 9.10 4.81
C ASP A 143 -12.16 7.79 4.97
N ASN A 144 -11.25 7.48 4.05
CA ASN A 144 -10.52 6.22 4.00
C ASN A 144 -9.02 6.36 4.32
N PHE A 145 -8.56 7.56 4.66
CA PHE A 145 -7.21 7.82 5.15
C PHE A 145 -7.22 7.90 6.68
N ASP A 146 -6.55 6.96 7.35
CA ASP A 146 -6.40 6.96 8.80
C ASP A 146 -5.29 7.94 9.19
N TYR A 147 -5.67 9.20 9.41
CA TYR A 147 -4.74 10.25 9.82
C TYR A 147 -4.09 9.94 11.17
N GLU A 148 -4.78 9.23 12.06
CA GLU A 148 -4.26 8.93 13.40
C GLU A 148 -3.17 7.87 13.33
N GLU A 149 -3.39 6.78 12.59
CA GLU A 149 -2.36 5.77 12.31
C GLU A 149 -1.14 6.42 11.65
N ARG A 150 -1.35 7.24 10.60
CA ARG A 150 -0.23 7.87 9.88
C ARG A 150 0.54 8.87 10.75
N LEU A 151 -0.15 9.65 11.58
CA LEU A 151 0.52 10.58 12.49
C LEU A 151 1.34 9.84 13.55
N ASN A 152 0.83 8.73 14.07
CA ASN A 152 1.57 7.89 15.02
C ASN A 152 2.81 7.28 14.38
N GLU A 153 2.71 6.76 13.15
CA GLU A 153 3.87 6.27 12.38
C GLU A 153 4.96 7.34 12.23
N ILE A 154 4.56 8.54 11.79
CA ILE A 154 5.48 9.69 11.62
C ILE A 154 6.11 10.08 12.96
N HIS A 155 5.36 10.01 14.06
CA HIS A 155 5.89 10.34 15.38
C HIS A 155 6.97 9.35 15.84
N ILE A 156 6.72 8.05 15.66
CA ILE A 156 7.68 6.99 15.99
C ILE A 156 8.95 7.13 15.14
N GLU A 157 8.80 7.38 13.84
CA GLU A 157 9.94 7.60 12.94
C GLU A 157 10.76 8.83 13.36
N LEU A 158 10.07 9.93 13.71
CA LEU A 158 10.72 11.15 14.20
C LEU A 158 11.46 10.93 15.53
N GLU A 159 10.90 10.16 16.45
CA GLU A 159 11.56 9.79 17.71
C GLU A 159 12.85 9.00 17.44
N GLY A 160 12.80 7.99 16.56
CA GLY A 160 13.98 7.21 16.17
C GLY A 160 15.07 8.07 15.55
N LEU A 161 14.71 8.95 14.61
CA LEU A 161 15.66 9.90 13.98
C LEU A 161 16.28 10.85 15.01
N ASN A 162 15.52 11.27 16.03
CA ASN A 162 16.05 12.12 17.11
C ASN A 162 17.06 11.36 17.98
N GLU A 163 16.79 10.10 18.33
CA GLU A 163 17.74 9.27 19.08
C GLU A 163 19.05 9.08 18.32
N GLU A 164 18.97 8.79 17.01
CA GLU A 164 20.14 8.68 16.13
C GLU A 164 20.93 10.00 16.05
N ALA A 165 20.22 11.12 15.91
CA ALA A 165 20.84 12.44 15.88
C ALA A 165 21.60 12.76 17.18
N ILE A 166 21.03 12.42 18.34
CA ILE A 166 21.68 12.59 19.65
C ILE A 166 22.93 11.71 19.74
N ALA A 167 22.86 10.45 19.31
CA ALA A 167 23.99 9.53 19.32
C ALA A 167 25.14 10.02 18.41
N LEU A 168 24.81 10.51 17.20
CA LEU A 168 25.78 11.12 16.31
C LEU A 168 26.42 12.38 16.92
N ALA A 169 25.61 13.27 17.48
CA ALA A 169 26.10 14.50 18.11
C ALA A 169 27.08 14.20 19.26
N LYS A 170 26.77 13.19 20.07
CA LYS A 170 27.68 12.71 21.13
C LYS A 170 28.99 12.19 20.56
N THR A 171 28.92 11.34 19.54
CA THR A 171 30.11 10.76 18.88
C THR A 171 31.01 11.86 18.30
N ILE A 172 30.41 12.86 17.63
CA ILE A 172 31.15 14.01 17.09
C ILE A 172 31.83 14.79 18.21
N SER A 173 31.14 15.03 19.33
CA SER A 173 31.70 15.74 20.50
C SER A 173 32.88 14.99 21.13
N GLU A 174 32.79 13.66 21.24
CA GLU A 174 33.86 12.81 21.77
C GLU A 174 35.09 12.83 20.85
N ASN A 175 34.88 12.62 19.54
CA ASN A 175 35.96 12.70 18.54
C ASN A 175 36.66 14.06 18.55
N PHE A 176 35.91 15.16 18.72
CA PHE A 176 36.48 16.50 18.77
C PHE A 176 37.36 16.74 20.01
N LYS A 177 37.01 16.14 21.16
CA LYS A 177 37.83 16.21 22.37
C LYS A 177 39.14 15.44 22.22
N GLU A 178 39.11 14.30 21.55
CA GLU A 178 40.31 13.51 21.27
C GLU A 178 41.27 14.23 20.30
N LEU A 179 40.74 15.01 19.36
CA LEU A 179 41.53 15.82 18.41
C LEU A 179 42.07 17.13 19.01
N ALA A 180 41.50 17.62 20.12
CA ALA A 180 41.87 18.88 20.77
C ALA A 180 43.01 18.74 21.80
N ILE A 181 43.70 17.59 21.79
CA ILE A 181 44.96 17.30 22.51
C ILE A 181 46.08 17.21 21.46
#